data_AF-A0A8C8VGX4-F1
#
_entry.id   AF-A0A8C8VGX4-F1
#
_cell.length_a   1.000
_cell.length_b   1.000
_cell.length_c   1.000
_cell.angle_alpha   90.00
_cell.angle_beta   90.00
_cell.angle_gamma   90.00
#
_symmetry.space_group_name_H-M   'P 1'
#
loop_
_entity.id
_entity.type
_entity.pdbx_description
1 polymer ?
#
loop_
_entity_poly.entity_id
_entity_poly.type
_entity_poly.pdbx_seq_one_letter_code
_entity_poly.pdbx_strand_id
1 'polypeptide(L)'
;MLAALSALWLLLAAAFLAALLLQLFLQPPRAGPWRGLFQDLIRYGKTRSGCGQRLLEVPKRWFSHFYILSVIWNGFLLLLLIQALFQARPFPVWLHDLLSALGGASQNKDEGEKSLSALLVLILLWLHSFRRLIECLCISVFSNGALHIVQYCFGLGYYIAIGLTVLCQVPANASKGKDLFMQICWYHILGILIYIWASVHQHRCHVILANLRKNKSGKVVNLGHSVPFGDWFDRVSCPHYFAELLIYISMAITFGFHNLTWWLLVMYVLFNQALAAVLCHEFYVNKFSSYPTHRKAFIPFLF
;
A
#
# COMPACT_ATOMS: atom_id res chain seq x y z
N MET A 1 -14.12 -19.79 12.71
CA MET A 1 -12.79 -19.21 12.99
C MET A 1 -12.39 -18.36 11.80
N LEU A 2 -11.94 -17.13 12.00
CA LEU A 2 -11.52 -16.25 10.91
C LEU A 2 -10.25 -16.83 10.26
N ALA A 3 -10.11 -16.74 8.94
CA ALA A 3 -8.89 -17.18 8.25
C ALA A 3 -7.65 -16.45 8.78
N ALA A 4 -6.48 -17.08 8.75
CA ALA A 4 -5.26 -16.53 9.35
C ALA A 4 -4.89 -15.17 8.75
N LEU A 5 -5.00 -15.02 7.42
CA LEU A 5 -4.74 -13.73 6.74
C LEU A 5 -5.76 -12.66 7.11
N SER A 6 -7.04 -13.02 7.22
CA SER A 6 -8.07 -12.08 7.66
C SER A 6 -7.80 -11.61 9.09
N ALA A 7 -7.40 -12.52 9.99
CA ALA A 7 -7.02 -12.16 11.37
C ALA A 7 -5.79 -11.25 11.40
N LEU A 8 -4.78 -11.51 10.56
CA LEU A 8 -3.62 -10.66 10.40
C LEU A 8 -4.02 -9.24 9.97
N TRP A 9 -4.82 -9.09 8.90
CA TRP A 9 -5.24 -7.78 8.41
C TRP A 9 -6.11 -7.02 9.42
N LEU A 10 -7.00 -7.72 10.13
CA LEU A 10 -7.80 -7.13 11.20
C LEU A 10 -6.91 -6.62 12.34
N LEU A 11 -5.94 -7.42 12.80
CA LEU A 11 -5.01 -7.03 13.86
C LEU A 11 -4.19 -5.80 13.44
N LEU A 12 -3.68 -5.78 12.21
CA LEU A 12 -2.93 -4.65 11.68
C LEU A 12 -3.81 -3.40 11.56
N ALA A 13 -5.03 -3.52 11.05
CA ALA A 13 -5.97 -2.41 10.96
C ALA A 13 -6.29 -1.84 12.35
N ALA A 14 -6.58 -2.70 13.33
CA ALA A 14 -6.85 -2.29 14.71
C ALA A 14 -5.64 -1.60 15.36
N ALA A 15 -4.43 -2.12 15.16
CA ALA A 15 -3.21 -1.52 15.69
C ALA A 15 -2.96 -0.11 15.12
N PHE A 16 -3.11 0.07 13.80
CA PHE A 16 -2.92 1.38 13.16
C PHE A 16 -4.06 2.36 13.49
N LEU A 17 -5.29 1.87 13.69
CA LEU A 17 -6.39 2.70 14.19
C LEU A 17 -6.10 3.19 15.61
N ALA A 18 -5.70 2.30 16.53
CA ALA A 18 -5.34 2.68 17.89
C ALA A 18 -4.21 3.72 17.90
N ALA A 19 -3.18 3.49 17.06
CA ALA A 19 -2.09 4.43 16.83
C ALA A 19 -2.56 5.81 16.33
N LEU A 20 -3.50 5.83 15.38
CA LEU A 20 -4.10 7.06 14.85
C LEU A 20 -4.90 7.80 15.92
N LEU A 21 -5.76 7.10 16.67
CA LEU A 21 -6.57 7.70 17.73
C LEU A 21 -5.68 8.25 18.84
N LEU A 22 -4.60 7.54 19.20
CA LEU A 22 -3.60 8.02 20.15
C LEU A 22 -2.96 9.35 19.67
N GLN A 23 -2.58 9.42 18.39
CA GLN A 23 -1.98 10.63 17.81
C GLN A 23 -2.97 11.81 17.78
N LEU A 24 -4.24 11.56 17.46
CA LEU A 24 -5.27 12.60 17.35
C LEU A 24 -5.75 13.13 18.71
N PHE A 25 -6.01 12.25 19.68
CA PHE A 25 -6.67 12.63 20.93
C PHE A 25 -5.72 12.89 22.09
N LEU A 26 -4.61 12.15 22.18
CA LEU A 26 -3.76 12.20 23.35
C LEU A 26 -2.60 13.19 23.22
N GLN A 27 -2.44 13.85 22.06
CA GLN A 27 -1.33 14.75 21.70
C GLN A 27 -0.13 14.54 22.63
N PRO A 28 0.56 13.38 22.54
CA PRO A 28 1.42 12.93 23.63
C PRO A 28 2.42 14.02 24.00
N PRO A 29 2.61 14.30 25.30
CA PRO A 29 3.42 15.43 25.75
C PRO A 29 4.78 15.42 25.05
N ARG A 30 5.28 16.61 24.70
CA ARG A 30 6.47 16.78 23.84
C ARG A 30 7.69 15.99 24.32
N ALA A 31 7.76 15.65 25.60
CA ALA A 31 8.80 14.84 26.24
C ALA A 31 8.21 13.58 26.88
N GLY A 32 8.30 12.44 26.19
CA GLY A 32 7.99 11.12 26.76
C GLY A 32 8.70 10.01 25.97
N PRO A 33 9.28 8.99 26.62
CA PRO A 33 10.09 7.95 25.98
C PRO A 33 9.28 7.13 24.95
N TRP A 34 7.98 6.98 25.17
CA TRP A 34 7.05 6.30 24.27
C TRP A 34 6.82 7.05 22.95
N ARG A 35 6.87 8.39 22.96
CA ARG A 35 6.87 9.19 21.73
C ARG A 35 8.16 8.97 20.95
N GLY A 36 9.31 8.85 21.61
CA GLY A 36 10.58 8.51 20.96
C GLY A 36 10.49 7.20 20.18
N LEU A 37 10.11 6.09 20.83
CA LEU A 37 9.97 4.79 20.17
C LEU A 37 8.87 4.75 19.10
N PHE A 38 7.71 5.34 19.35
CA PHE A 38 6.57 5.36 18.42
C PHE A 38 6.82 6.31 17.24
N GLN A 39 7.47 7.44 17.46
CA GLN A 39 7.94 8.32 16.40
C GLN A 39 9.13 7.74 15.66
N ASP A 40 10.04 7.02 16.32
CA ASP A 40 11.12 6.32 15.63
C ASP A 40 10.58 5.16 14.77
N LEU A 41 9.45 4.57 15.19
CA LEU A 41 8.72 3.54 14.45
C LEU A 41 7.80 4.08 13.33
N ILE A 42 7.41 5.36 13.33
CA ILE A 42 6.41 5.91 12.38
C ILE A 42 6.87 7.20 11.67
N ARG A 43 7.63 8.09 12.32
CA ARG A 43 8.24 9.30 11.70
C ARG A 43 9.43 8.92 10.84
N TYR A 44 9.08 8.60 9.60
CA TYR A 44 9.98 8.43 8.48
C TYR A 44 10.85 9.68 8.24
N GLY A 45 12.15 9.61 8.53
CA GLY A 45 13.23 10.39 7.92
C GLY A 45 13.19 11.93 7.91
N LYS A 46 12.22 12.59 8.55
CA LYS A 46 12.06 14.07 8.50
C LYS A 46 12.40 14.80 9.81
N THR A 47 12.59 14.12 10.95
CA THR A 47 12.64 14.80 12.27
C THR A 47 13.51 14.14 13.36
N ARG A 48 14.54 13.34 13.04
CA ARG A 48 15.49 12.86 14.06
C ARG A 48 16.77 13.70 14.06
N SER A 49 16.92 14.57 15.07
CA SER A 49 18.20 15.17 15.46
C SER A 49 18.70 14.45 16.71
N GLY A 50 19.58 13.45 16.56
CA GLY A 50 20.12 12.77 17.73
C GLY A 50 20.98 11.56 17.41
N CYS A 51 22.26 11.67 17.73
CA CYS A 51 23.30 10.65 17.65
C CYS A 51 22.99 9.50 18.61
N GLY A 52 22.60 8.34 18.08
CA GLY A 52 22.45 7.12 18.89
C GLY A 52 21.62 6.06 18.18
N GLN A 53 22.28 4.98 17.78
CA GLN A 53 21.78 3.75 17.11
C GLN A 53 21.69 3.74 15.57
N ARG A 54 22.83 4.00 14.89
CA ARG A 54 22.97 3.78 13.43
C ARG A 54 22.90 2.31 12.99
N LEU A 55 22.97 1.34 13.91
CA LEU A 55 23.06 -0.09 13.59
C LEU A 55 21.72 -0.74 13.17
N LEU A 56 20.58 -0.14 13.54
CA LEU A 56 19.24 -0.65 13.22
C LEU A 56 18.55 0.17 12.10
N GLU A 57 19.35 0.93 11.36
CA GLU A 57 18.89 1.89 10.36
C GLU A 57 19.31 1.46 8.95
N VAL A 58 18.35 1.47 8.04
CA VAL A 58 18.50 1.09 6.64
C VAL A 58 18.37 2.35 5.76
N PRO A 59 19.20 2.53 4.71
CA PRO A 59 19.09 3.69 3.84
C PRO A 59 17.70 3.79 3.19
N LYS A 60 17.11 5.00 3.17
CA LYS A 60 15.82 5.27 2.51
C LYS A 60 15.76 4.83 1.04
N ARG A 61 16.91 4.76 0.35
CA ARG A 61 17.02 4.27 -1.03
C ARG A 61 16.59 2.81 -1.19
N TRP A 62 16.66 2.00 -0.12
CA TRP A 62 16.22 0.60 -0.11
C TRP A 62 14.70 0.46 -0.15
N PHE A 63 13.95 1.56 -0.16
CA PHE A 63 12.52 1.55 -0.44
C PHE A 63 12.18 0.89 -1.79
N SER A 64 13.10 0.94 -2.77
CA SER A 64 12.95 0.21 -4.03
C SER A 64 12.90 -1.31 -3.85
N HIS A 65 13.57 -1.86 -2.82
CA HIS A 65 13.62 -3.31 -2.57
C HIS A 65 12.23 -3.89 -2.32
N PHE A 66 11.34 -3.13 -1.67
CA PHE A 66 9.97 -3.53 -1.44
C PHE A 66 9.23 -3.81 -2.76
N TYR A 67 9.39 -2.92 -3.74
CA TYR A 67 8.75 -3.08 -5.04
C TYR A 67 9.48 -4.09 -5.93
N ILE A 68 10.80 -4.24 -5.82
CA ILE A 68 11.54 -5.34 -6.48
C ILE A 68 10.98 -6.69 -6.00
N LEU A 69 10.91 -6.88 -4.67
CA LEU A 69 10.34 -8.09 -4.08
C LEU A 69 8.90 -8.28 -4.55
N SER A 70 8.06 -7.24 -4.50
CA SER A 70 6.67 -7.33 -4.94
C SER A 70 6.53 -7.75 -6.41
N VAL A 71 7.29 -7.13 -7.32
CA VAL A 71 7.24 -7.43 -8.76
C VAL A 71 7.66 -8.87 -9.03
N ILE A 72 8.73 -9.35 -8.38
CA ILE A 72 9.23 -10.72 -8.54
C ILE A 72 8.24 -11.72 -7.93
N TRP A 73 7.89 -11.54 -6.66
CA TRP A 73 7.03 -12.47 -5.92
C TRP A 73 5.61 -12.52 -6.49
N ASN A 74 4.94 -11.36 -6.63
CA ASN A 74 3.58 -11.32 -7.14
C ASN A 74 3.52 -11.62 -8.65
N GLY A 75 4.60 -11.37 -9.38
CA GLY A 75 4.75 -11.81 -10.77
C GLY A 75 4.86 -13.34 -10.88
N PHE A 76 5.63 -13.97 -9.98
CA PHE A 76 5.69 -15.42 -9.88
C PHE A 76 4.32 -16.03 -9.52
N LEU A 77 3.62 -15.49 -8.52
CA LEU A 77 2.27 -15.95 -8.17
C LEU A 77 1.27 -15.74 -9.32
N LEU A 78 1.38 -14.64 -10.07
CA LEU A 78 0.57 -14.38 -11.25
C LEU A 78 0.80 -15.41 -12.36
N LEU A 79 2.07 -15.76 -12.62
CA LEU A 79 2.41 -16.81 -13.58
C LEU A 79 1.83 -18.16 -13.18
N LEU A 80 1.92 -18.53 -11.90
CA LEU A 80 1.30 -19.75 -11.39
C LEU A 80 -0.21 -19.74 -11.54
N LEU A 81 -0.87 -18.62 -11.25
CA LEU A 81 -2.32 -18.48 -11.41
C LEU A 81 -2.73 -18.59 -12.88
N ILE A 82 -2.01 -17.96 -13.80
CA ILE A 82 -2.24 -18.08 -15.25
C ILE A 82 -2.09 -19.54 -15.70
N GLN A 83 -1.04 -20.23 -15.25
CA GLN A 83 -0.85 -21.65 -15.56
C GLN A 83 -1.99 -22.51 -15.00
N ALA A 84 -2.48 -22.22 -13.80
CA ALA A 84 -3.60 -22.95 -13.21
C ALA A 84 -4.92 -22.72 -13.95
N LEU A 85 -5.20 -21.49 -14.34
CA LEU A 85 -6.46 -21.11 -14.98
C LEU A 85 -6.52 -21.50 -16.46
N PHE A 86 -5.44 -21.31 -17.22
CA PHE A 86 -5.43 -21.50 -18.68
C PHE A 86 -4.82 -22.83 -19.12
N GLN A 87 -3.91 -23.42 -18.33
CA GLN A 87 -3.24 -24.68 -18.67
C GLN A 87 -3.67 -25.85 -17.78
N ALA A 88 -4.63 -25.63 -16.88
CA ALA A 88 -5.11 -26.59 -15.89
C ALA A 88 -4.00 -27.24 -15.05
N ARG A 89 -2.86 -26.54 -14.87
CA ARG A 89 -1.75 -27.02 -14.04
C ARG A 89 -2.03 -26.74 -12.57
N PRO A 90 -2.02 -27.75 -11.67
CA PRO A 90 -2.24 -27.49 -10.26
C PRO A 90 -1.11 -26.61 -9.68
N PHE A 91 -1.42 -25.88 -8.61
CA PHE A 91 -0.38 -25.17 -7.86
C PHE A 91 0.65 -26.16 -7.30
N PRO A 92 1.93 -25.75 -7.15
CA PRO A 92 2.92 -26.53 -6.44
C PRO A 92 2.43 -26.92 -5.03
N VAL A 93 2.76 -28.13 -4.57
CA VAL A 93 2.28 -28.69 -3.29
C VAL A 93 2.55 -27.72 -2.12
N TRP A 94 3.77 -27.18 -2.03
CA TRP A 94 4.13 -26.22 -0.98
C TRP A 94 3.22 -24.99 -0.96
N LEU A 95 2.79 -24.51 -2.13
CA LEU A 95 1.94 -23.32 -2.25
C LEU A 95 0.50 -23.67 -1.88
N HIS A 96 0.01 -24.82 -2.33
CA HIS A 96 -1.30 -25.31 -1.95
C HIS A 96 -1.42 -25.47 -0.42
N ASP A 97 -0.43 -26.12 0.20
CA ASP A 97 -0.39 -26.32 1.65
C ASP A 97 -0.34 -24.98 2.39
N LEU A 98 0.51 -24.05 1.92
CA LEU A 98 0.57 -22.69 2.46
C LEU A 98 -0.77 -21.95 2.35
N LEU A 99 -1.42 -21.98 1.18
CA LEU A 99 -2.70 -21.31 0.96
C LEU A 99 -3.82 -21.92 1.81
N SER A 100 -3.82 -23.25 2.00
CA SER A 100 -4.80 -23.93 2.86
C SER A 100 -4.61 -23.55 4.35
N ALA A 101 -3.36 -23.44 4.82
CA ALA A 101 -3.05 -22.99 6.16
C ALA A 101 -3.46 -21.51 6.39
N LEU A 102 -3.28 -20.66 5.37
CA LEU A 102 -3.54 -19.23 5.45
C LEU A 102 -5.02 -18.85 5.25
N GLY A 103 -5.70 -19.52 4.32
CA GLY A 103 -7.10 -19.28 3.97
C GLY A 103 -8.10 -19.95 4.90
N GLY A 104 -7.69 -20.98 5.65
CA GLY A 104 -8.56 -21.78 6.50
C GLY A 104 -9.55 -22.64 5.70
N ALA A 105 -10.18 -23.62 6.35
CA ALA A 105 -11.13 -24.56 5.75
C ALA A 105 -12.46 -23.94 5.23
N SER A 106 -12.54 -22.61 5.12
CA SER A 106 -13.74 -21.88 4.70
C SER A 106 -13.78 -21.65 3.18
N GLN A 107 -13.46 -22.69 2.40
CA GLN A 107 -13.76 -22.77 0.97
C GLN A 107 -15.15 -23.40 0.79
N ASN A 108 -16.22 -22.66 1.09
CA ASN A 108 -17.58 -23.16 0.90
C ASN A 108 -18.50 -22.20 0.14
N LYS A 109 -18.96 -22.73 -0.99
CA LYS A 109 -20.28 -22.63 -1.66
C LYS A 109 -20.59 -21.58 -2.72
N ASP A 110 -19.76 -20.57 -2.99
CA ASP A 110 -20.03 -19.61 -4.08
C ASP A 110 -18.79 -19.32 -4.95
N GLU A 111 -18.13 -20.40 -5.37
CA GLU A 111 -16.72 -20.39 -5.79
C GLU A 111 -16.50 -20.25 -7.30
N GLY A 112 -17.56 -20.19 -8.12
CA GLY A 112 -17.45 -20.10 -9.57
C GLY A 112 -16.99 -18.74 -10.10
N GLU A 113 -17.26 -17.64 -9.37
CA GLU A 113 -17.13 -16.26 -9.87
C GLU A 113 -15.84 -15.54 -9.43
N LYS A 114 -15.06 -16.16 -8.53
CA LYS A 114 -13.92 -15.49 -7.87
C LYS A 114 -12.60 -15.60 -8.64
N SER A 115 -12.51 -16.51 -9.60
CA SER A 115 -11.26 -16.80 -10.31
C SER A 115 -10.84 -15.67 -11.24
N LEU A 116 -11.78 -15.10 -12.01
CA LEU A 116 -11.52 -13.93 -12.83
C LEU A 116 -11.17 -12.72 -11.97
N SER A 117 -11.94 -12.45 -10.90
CA SER A 117 -11.66 -11.32 -10.01
C SER A 117 -10.27 -11.42 -9.37
N ALA A 118 -9.87 -12.61 -8.91
CA ALA A 118 -8.55 -12.84 -8.34
C ALA A 118 -7.43 -12.64 -9.38
N LEU A 119 -7.62 -13.13 -10.62
CA LEU A 119 -6.69 -12.89 -11.71
C LEU A 119 -6.54 -11.39 -12.00
N LEU A 120 -7.66 -10.68 -12.16
CA LEU A 120 -7.67 -9.24 -12.43
C LEU A 120 -7.01 -8.46 -11.30
N VAL A 121 -7.36 -8.73 -10.04
CA VAL A 121 -6.75 -8.04 -8.89
C VAL A 121 -5.25 -8.33 -8.81
N LEU A 122 -4.80 -9.56 -9.07
CA LEU A 122 -3.38 -9.89 -9.07
C LEU A 122 -2.62 -9.18 -10.20
N ILE A 123 -3.23 -9.05 -11.38
CA ILE A 123 -2.69 -8.24 -12.49
C ILE A 123 -2.59 -6.77 -12.07
N LEU A 124 -3.66 -6.19 -11.50
CA LEU A 124 -3.67 -4.80 -11.05
C LEU A 124 -2.62 -4.56 -9.96
N LEU A 125 -2.47 -5.47 -9.00
CA LEU A 125 -1.46 -5.42 -7.94
C LEU A 125 -0.03 -5.49 -8.51
N TRP A 126 0.21 -6.36 -9.49
CA TRP A 126 1.50 -6.48 -10.15
C TRP A 126 1.84 -5.23 -10.94
N LEU A 127 0.90 -4.71 -11.75
CA LEU A 127 1.05 -3.46 -12.50
C LEU A 127 1.28 -2.26 -11.57
N HIS A 128 0.56 -2.20 -10.45
CA HIS A 128 0.76 -1.19 -9.42
C HIS A 128 2.21 -1.24 -8.91
N SER A 129 2.66 -2.42 -8.50
CA SER A 129 4.02 -2.63 -7.96
C SER A 129 5.10 -2.31 -9.00
N PHE A 130 4.89 -2.69 -10.25
CA PHE A 130 5.82 -2.42 -11.35
C PHE A 130 5.93 -0.92 -11.63
N ARG A 131 4.80 -0.20 -11.72
CA ARG A 131 4.81 1.25 -11.85
C ARG A 131 5.53 1.91 -10.68
N ARG A 132 5.24 1.51 -9.45
CA ARG A 132 5.89 2.05 -8.25
C ARG A 132 7.39 1.78 -8.22
N LEU A 133 7.84 0.62 -8.73
CA LEU A 133 9.26 0.32 -8.91
C LEU A 133 9.92 1.30 -9.89
N ILE A 134 9.32 1.52 -11.06
CA ILE A 134 9.84 2.49 -12.05
C ILE A 134 9.88 3.90 -11.44
N GLU A 135 8.82 4.32 -10.75
CA GLU A 135 8.77 5.62 -10.07
C GLU A 135 9.88 5.74 -9.00
N CYS A 136 10.21 4.67 -8.30
CA CYS A 136 11.30 4.66 -7.32
C CYS A 136 12.67 4.77 -7.98
N LEU A 137 12.90 4.04 -9.08
CA LEU A 137 14.21 4.00 -9.75
C LEU A 137 14.48 5.24 -10.60
N CYS A 138 13.45 5.74 -11.30
CA CYS A 138 13.64 6.77 -12.34
C CYS A 138 13.16 8.16 -11.92
N ILE A 139 12.16 8.26 -11.04
CA ILE A 139 11.50 9.55 -10.75
C ILE A 139 11.91 10.06 -9.38
N SER A 140 11.86 9.19 -8.37
CA SER A 140 12.01 9.55 -6.96
C SER A 140 13.41 10.04 -6.63
N VAL A 141 13.46 11.15 -5.88
CA VAL A 141 14.71 11.69 -5.33
C VAL A 141 14.72 11.39 -3.83
N PHE A 142 15.48 10.40 -3.39
CA PHE A 142 15.57 10.03 -1.99
C PHE A 142 16.56 10.93 -1.23
N SER A 143 16.14 11.41 -0.05
CA SER A 143 17.03 12.12 0.89
C SER A 143 17.89 11.13 1.69
N ASN A 144 18.89 11.64 2.43
CA ASN A 144 19.74 10.86 3.34
C ASN A 144 19.01 10.38 4.62
N GLY A 145 17.70 10.20 4.56
CA GLY A 145 16.94 9.64 5.67
C GLY A 145 17.20 8.14 5.81
N ALA A 146 16.91 7.61 6.99
CA ALA A 146 16.97 6.18 7.26
C ALA A 146 15.59 5.64 7.66
N LEU A 147 15.43 4.33 7.49
CA LEU A 147 14.27 3.51 7.85
C LEU A 147 14.68 2.53 8.94
N HIS A 148 13.87 2.33 9.96
CA HIS A 148 14.16 1.32 10.98
C HIS A 148 14.05 -0.11 10.42
N ILE A 149 14.95 -1.01 10.80
CA ILE A 149 15.00 -2.39 10.27
C ILE A 149 13.69 -3.17 10.49
N VAL A 150 12.99 -2.95 11.61
CA VAL A 150 11.69 -3.58 11.89
C VAL A 150 10.64 -3.15 10.86
N GLN A 151 10.59 -1.86 10.51
CA GLN A 151 9.69 -1.37 9.46
C GLN A 151 10.08 -1.91 8.09
N TYR A 152 11.39 -2.09 7.85
CA TYR A 152 11.88 -2.70 6.63
C TYR A 152 11.42 -4.15 6.48
N CYS A 153 11.62 -4.98 7.50
CA CYS A 153 11.14 -6.37 7.50
C CYS A 153 9.61 -6.45 7.39
N PHE A 154 8.89 -5.58 8.09
CA PHE A 154 7.44 -5.49 8.00
C PHE A 154 6.97 -5.15 6.58
N GLY A 155 7.62 -4.20 5.91
CA GLY A 155 7.34 -3.83 4.52
C GLY A 155 7.60 -4.98 3.54
N LEU A 156 8.66 -5.76 3.71
CA LEU A 156 8.92 -6.95 2.90
C LEU A 156 7.82 -8.01 3.10
N GLY A 157 7.48 -8.30 4.35
CA GLY A 157 6.42 -9.25 4.70
C GLY A 157 5.06 -8.84 4.14
N TYR A 158 4.76 -7.54 4.14
CA TYR A 158 3.53 -6.99 3.56
C TYR A 158 3.36 -7.36 2.07
N TYR A 159 4.39 -7.16 1.25
CA TYR A 159 4.32 -7.46 -0.19
C TYR A 159 4.25 -8.95 -0.51
N ILE A 160 4.74 -9.81 0.40
CA ILE A 160 4.55 -11.26 0.31
C ILE A 160 3.10 -11.63 0.65
N ALA A 161 2.61 -11.11 1.78
CA ALA A 161 1.28 -11.44 2.32
C ALA A 161 0.14 -10.96 1.41
N ILE A 162 0.26 -9.81 0.74
CA ILE A 162 -0.78 -9.28 -0.14
C ILE A 162 -1.03 -10.18 -1.36
N GLY A 163 0.03 -10.72 -1.99
CA GLY A 163 -0.12 -11.67 -3.09
C GLY A 163 -0.80 -12.96 -2.66
N LEU A 164 -0.36 -13.51 -1.52
CA LEU A 164 -0.98 -14.69 -0.92
C LEU A 164 -2.44 -14.45 -0.55
N THR A 165 -2.79 -13.23 -0.11
CA THR A 165 -4.18 -12.82 0.18
C THR A 165 -5.07 -12.91 -1.04
N VAL A 166 -4.57 -12.52 -2.22
CA VAL A 166 -5.29 -12.67 -3.50
C VAL A 166 -5.45 -14.14 -3.87
N LEU A 167 -4.38 -14.94 -3.77
CA LEU A 167 -4.42 -16.36 -4.14
C LEU A 167 -5.33 -17.19 -3.22
N CYS A 168 -5.44 -16.84 -1.93
CA CYS A 168 -6.39 -17.49 -1.03
C CYS A 168 -7.86 -17.28 -1.45
N GLN A 169 -8.16 -16.36 -2.38
CA GLN A 169 -9.51 -16.18 -2.92
C GLN A 169 -9.82 -17.14 -4.07
N VAL A 170 -8.81 -17.84 -4.60
CA VAL A 170 -8.95 -18.77 -5.72
C VAL A 170 -9.43 -20.13 -5.19
N PRO A 171 -10.49 -20.72 -5.77
CA PRO A 171 -10.97 -22.05 -5.39
C PRO A 171 -9.92 -23.14 -5.65
N ALA A 172 -9.84 -24.16 -4.80
CA ALA A 172 -8.94 -25.30 -5.03
C ALA A 172 -9.22 -26.04 -6.36
N ASN A 173 -10.47 -25.98 -6.85
CA ASN A 173 -10.93 -26.65 -8.07
C ASN A 173 -10.91 -25.75 -9.33
N ALA A 174 -10.20 -24.62 -9.30
CA ALA A 174 -10.15 -23.66 -10.40
C ALA A 174 -9.61 -24.22 -11.74
N SER A 175 -9.05 -25.45 -11.75
CA SER A 175 -8.49 -26.09 -12.95
C SER A 175 -9.53 -26.62 -13.97
N LYS A 176 -10.83 -26.53 -13.67
CA LYS A 176 -11.88 -26.82 -14.67
C LYS A 176 -12.19 -25.53 -15.43
N GLY A 177 -11.58 -25.39 -16.60
CA GLY A 177 -11.73 -24.29 -17.56
C GLY A 177 -13.17 -24.03 -18.00
N LYS A 178 -14.00 -23.51 -17.11
CA LYS A 178 -15.17 -22.73 -17.47
C LYS A 178 -14.67 -21.45 -18.13
N ASP A 179 -15.40 -20.99 -19.12
CA ASP A 179 -15.09 -19.81 -19.89
C ASP A 179 -14.96 -18.58 -18.96
N LEU A 180 -13.71 -18.18 -18.63
CA LEU A 180 -13.39 -17.09 -17.69
C LEU A 180 -14.11 -15.79 -18.08
N PHE A 181 -14.31 -15.58 -19.38
CA PHE A 181 -14.99 -14.42 -19.93
C PHE A 181 -16.46 -14.34 -19.53
N MET A 182 -17.11 -15.47 -19.24
CA MET A 182 -18.49 -15.50 -18.75
C MET A 182 -18.62 -15.00 -17.30
N GLN A 183 -17.51 -14.81 -16.58
CA GLN A 183 -17.48 -14.22 -15.23
C GLN A 183 -17.39 -12.69 -15.26
N ILE A 184 -17.36 -12.04 -16.43
CA ILE A 184 -17.23 -10.58 -16.50
C ILE A 184 -18.50 -9.91 -15.97
N CYS A 185 -18.39 -9.31 -14.79
CA CYS A 185 -19.39 -8.43 -14.22
C CYS A 185 -19.04 -6.93 -14.33
N TRP A 186 -20.05 -6.06 -14.17
CA TRP A 186 -19.91 -4.59 -14.21
C TRP A 186 -18.90 -4.03 -13.20
N TYR A 187 -18.76 -4.67 -12.03
CA TYR A 187 -17.84 -4.22 -10.99
C TYR A 187 -16.37 -4.41 -11.39
N HIS A 188 -16.04 -5.33 -12.30
CA HIS A 188 -14.70 -5.44 -12.85
C HIS A 188 -14.31 -4.19 -13.64
N ILE A 189 -15.23 -3.73 -14.50
CA ILE A 189 -15.04 -2.52 -15.32
C ILE A 189 -14.91 -1.29 -14.41
N LEU A 190 -15.84 -1.14 -13.44
CA LEU A 190 -15.79 -0.03 -12.50
C LEU A 190 -14.49 -0.02 -11.69
N GLY A 191 -14.07 -1.17 -11.15
CA GLY A 191 -12.81 -1.31 -10.43
C GLY A 191 -11.60 -0.90 -11.28
N ILE A 192 -11.53 -1.36 -12.54
CA ILE A 192 -10.43 -1.00 -13.45
C ILE A 192 -10.42 0.50 -13.76
N LEU A 193 -11.57 1.13 -13.98
CA LEU A 193 -11.65 2.57 -14.25
C LEU A 193 -11.17 3.39 -13.05
N ILE A 194 -11.61 3.05 -11.83
CA ILE A 194 -11.17 3.71 -10.60
C ILE A 194 -9.68 3.48 -10.37
N TYR A 195 -9.18 2.27 -10.63
CA TYR A 195 -7.76 1.93 -10.53
C TYR A 195 -6.90 2.83 -11.42
N ILE A 196 -7.27 2.98 -12.70
CA ILE A 196 -6.53 3.79 -13.67
C ILE A 196 -6.54 5.25 -13.21
N TRP A 197 -7.71 5.78 -12.87
CA TRP A 197 -7.86 7.16 -12.43
C TRP A 197 -7.01 7.46 -11.18
N ALA A 198 -7.10 6.62 -10.15
CA ALA A 198 -6.31 6.77 -8.92
C ALA A 198 -4.81 6.62 -9.19
N SER A 199 -4.40 5.66 -10.04
CA SER A 199 -2.99 5.47 -10.42
C SER A 199 -2.40 6.69 -11.13
N VAL A 200 -3.17 7.34 -12.02
CA VAL A 200 -2.74 8.56 -12.71
C VAL A 200 -2.49 9.70 -11.71
N HIS A 201 -3.44 9.95 -10.81
CA HIS A 201 -3.29 10.99 -9.78
C HIS A 201 -2.14 10.70 -8.82
N GLN A 202 -1.96 9.43 -8.43
CA GLN A 202 -0.83 9.06 -7.59
C GLN A 202 0.50 9.32 -8.29
N HIS A 203 0.62 8.91 -9.55
CA HIS A 203 1.83 9.14 -10.35
C HIS A 203 2.16 10.63 -10.46
N ARG A 204 1.16 11.47 -10.79
CA ARG A 204 1.29 12.92 -10.86
C ARG A 204 1.80 13.50 -9.54
N CYS A 205 1.23 13.05 -8.41
CA CYS A 205 1.68 13.50 -7.10
C CYS A 205 3.15 13.14 -6.83
N HIS A 206 3.62 11.95 -7.22
CA HIS A 206 5.03 11.57 -7.09
C HIS A 206 5.95 12.40 -7.98
N VAL A 207 5.53 12.70 -9.21
CA VAL A 207 6.28 13.58 -10.12
C VAL A 207 6.39 14.99 -9.54
N ILE A 208 5.31 15.57 -9.00
CA ILE A 208 5.32 16.86 -8.32
C ILE A 208 6.34 16.84 -7.16
N LEU A 209 6.26 15.85 -6.28
CA LEU A 209 7.18 15.72 -5.15
C LEU A 209 8.64 15.57 -5.57
N ALA A 210 8.92 14.85 -6.66
CA ALA A 210 10.26 14.72 -7.20
C ALA A 210 10.77 16.03 -7.80
N ASN A 211 9.91 16.75 -8.54
CA ASN A 211 10.27 18.00 -9.20
C ASN A 211 10.56 19.13 -8.21
N LEU A 212 10.03 19.11 -6.99
CA LEU A 212 10.43 20.04 -5.92
C LEU A 212 11.93 19.97 -5.57
N ARG A 213 12.60 18.87 -5.92
CA ARG A 213 14.03 18.64 -5.66
C ARG A 213 14.90 18.78 -6.91
N LYS A 214 14.28 18.93 -8.09
CA LYS A 214 14.96 19.02 -9.39
C LYS A 214 14.82 20.43 -9.96
N ASN A 215 15.79 20.86 -10.76
CA ASN A 215 15.65 22.06 -11.59
C ASN A 215 14.94 21.75 -12.92
N LYS A 216 14.78 22.77 -13.78
CA LYS A 216 14.17 22.63 -15.12
C LYS A 216 14.91 21.67 -16.05
N SER A 217 16.21 21.43 -15.82
CA SER A 217 17.00 20.43 -16.58
C SER A 217 16.97 19.04 -15.96
N GLY A 218 16.17 18.81 -14.91
CA GLY A 218 16.03 17.51 -14.23
C GLY A 218 17.14 17.18 -13.24
N LYS A 219 18.13 18.05 -13.05
CA LYS A 219 19.23 17.86 -12.10
C LYS A 219 18.75 18.12 -10.67
N VAL A 220 19.12 17.23 -9.75
CA VAL A 220 18.83 17.40 -8.32
C VAL A 220 19.59 18.61 -7.78
N VAL A 221 18.88 19.61 -7.26
CA VAL A 221 19.45 20.87 -6.78
C VAL A 221 19.44 21.00 -5.26
N ASN A 222 18.49 20.38 -4.58
CA ASN A 222 18.49 20.31 -3.12
C ASN A 222 17.78 19.02 -2.65
N LEU A 223 18.09 18.60 -1.43
CA LEU A 223 17.37 17.53 -0.73
C LEU A 223 16.40 18.11 0.31
N GLY A 224 16.13 19.41 0.21
CA GLY A 224 15.26 20.16 1.10
C GLY A 224 13.81 19.70 1.00
N HIS A 225 13.00 20.23 1.91
CA HIS A 225 11.55 20.10 1.83
C HIS A 225 10.99 21.45 1.37
N SER A 226 10.00 21.39 0.49
CA SER A 226 9.23 22.53 0.00
C SER A 226 7.75 22.16 0.03
N VAL A 227 6.87 23.17 0.04
CA VAL A 227 5.42 22.95 0.02
C VAL A 227 4.99 22.55 -1.41
N PRO A 228 4.37 21.37 -1.61
CA PRO A 228 3.89 20.94 -2.92
C PRO A 228 2.62 21.70 -3.33
N PHE A 229 2.46 21.96 -4.63
CA PHE A 229 1.28 22.57 -5.24
C PHE A 229 0.90 21.83 -6.53
N GLY A 230 -0.38 21.93 -6.90
CA GLY A 230 -0.92 21.28 -8.09
C GLY A 230 -1.52 19.89 -7.83
N ASP A 231 -2.40 19.47 -8.74
CA ASP A 231 -3.27 18.30 -8.57
C ASP A 231 -4.03 18.38 -7.22
N TRP A 232 -4.18 17.28 -6.49
CA TRP A 232 -4.88 17.27 -5.21
C TRP A 232 -4.08 17.87 -4.04
N PHE A 233 -2.82 18.30 -4.25
CA PHE A 233 -2.08 18.98 -3.18
C PHE A 233 -2.75 20.28 -2.74
N ASP A 234 -3.53 20.91 -3.62
CA ASP A 234 -4.25 22.13 -3.28
C ASP A 234 -5.33 21.92 -2.21
N ARG A 235 -5.77 20.67 -1.97
CA ARG A 235 -6.80 20.33 -0.98
C ARG A 235 -6.28 19.57 0.21
N VAL A 236 -5.30 18.68 0.00
CA VAL A 236 -4.76 17.80 1.04
C VAL A 236 -3.24 17.77 1.02
N SER A 237 -2.66 17.43 2.16
CA SER A 237 -1.21 17.40 2.34
C SER A 237 -0.56 16.16 1.72
N CYS A 238 -1.28 15.04 1.77
CA CYS A 238 -0.80 13.75 1.26
C CYS A 238 -1.78 13.12 0.25
N PRO A 239 -2.01 13.76 -0.91
CA PRO A 239 -2.93 13.24 -1.93
C PRO A 239 -2.49 11.91 -2.53
N HIS A 240 -1.19 11.65 -2.62
CA HIS A 240 -0.63 10.37 -3.07
C HIS A 240 -1.01 9.19 -2.16
N TYR A 241 -1.23 9.44 -0.87
CA TYR A 241 -1.76 8.43 0.04
C TYR A 241 -3.24 8.20 -0.19
N PHE A 242 -4.00 9.26 -0.49
CA PHE A 242 -5.43 9.12 -0.80
C PHE A 242 -5.65 8.37 -2.11
N ALA A 243 -4.85 8.68 -3.13
CA ALA A 243 -4.81 7.94 -4.37
C ALA A 243 -4.42 6.47 -4.15
N GLU A 244 -3.48 6.19 -3.24
CA GLU A 244 -3.16 4.81 -2.83
C GLU A 244 -4.40 4.11 -2.26
N LEU A 245 -5.09 4.70 -1.29
CA LEU A 245 -6.31 4.13 -0.72
C LEU A 245 -7.34 3.79 -1.80
N LEU A 246 -7.54 4.68 -2.78
CA LEU A 246 -8.46 4.46 -3.90
C LEU A 246 -8.03 3.30 -4.81
N ILE A 247 -6.73 3.07 -5.00
CA ILE A 247 -6.21 1.90 -5.72
C ILE A 247 -6.62 0.61 -4.98
N TYR A 248 -6.50 0.56 -3.66
CA TYR A 248 -6.89 -0.62 -2.89
C TYR A 248 -8.41 -0.84 -2.85
N ILE A 249 -9.19 0.25 -2.73
CA ILE A 249 -10.65 0.21 -2.86
C ILE A 249 -11.05 -0.31 -4.24
N SER A 250 -10.37 0.13 -5.31
CA SER A 250 -10.68 -0.32 -6.68
C SER A 250 -10.53 -1.84 -6.84
N MET A 251 -9.53 -2.44 -6.21
CA MET A 251 -9.35 -3.90 -6.18
C MET A 251 -10.44 -4.59 -5.33
N ALA A 252 -10.93 -3.95 -4.26
CA ALA A 252 -12.08 -4.44 -3.49
C ALA A 252 -13.36 -4.47 -4.33
N ILE A 253 -13.55 -3.45 -5.17
CA ILE A 253 -14.64 -3.36 -6.16
C ILE A 253 -14.47 -4.45 -7.21
N THR A 254 -13.26 -4.70 -7.72
CA THR A 254 -12.97 -5.79 -8.65
C THR A 254 -13.28 -7.17 -8.05
N PHE A 255 -13.22 -7.33 -6.73
CA PHE A 255 -13.69 -8.52 -6.01
C PHE A 255 -15.20 -8.56 -5.75
N GLY A 256 -15.99 -7.65 -6.33
CA GLY A 256 -17.44 -7.63 -6.19
C GLY A 256 -17.92 -7.15 -4.82
N PHE A 257 -17.15 -6.33 -4.10
CA PHE A 257 -17.52 -5.73 -2.79
C PHE A 257 -17.70 -6.70 -1.61
N HIS A 258 -17.77 -8.01 -1.83
CA HIS A 258 -18.09 -8.98 -0.78
C HIS A 258 -16.86 -9.63 -0.14
N ASN A 259 -15.65 -9.30 -0.61
CA ASN A 259 -14.42 -9.91 -0.10
C ASN A 259 -13.99 -9.30 1.24
N LEU A 260 -14.41 -9.92 2.34
CA LEU A 260 -14.10 -9.47 3.70
C LEU A 260 -12.59 -9.32 3.92
N THR A 261 -11.79 -10.32 3.55
CA THR A 261 -10.34 -10.31 3.76
C THR A 261 -9.68 -9.11 3.07
N TRP A 262 -10.10 -8.81 1.85
CA TRP A 262 -9.60 -7.66 1.12
C TRP A 262 -10.06 -6.33 1.75
N TRP A 263 -11.30 -6.23 2.24
CA TRP A 263 -11.75 -5.05 2.98
C TRP A 263 -11.00 -4.82 4.29
N LEU A 264 -10.62 -5.88 5.02
CA LEU A 264 -9.74 -5.77 6.19
C LEU A 264 -8.38 -5.18 5.79
N LEU A 265 -7.85 -5.60 4.64
CA LEU A 265 -6.62 -5.03 4.06
C LEU A 265 -6.81 -3.56 3.64
N VAL A 266 -7.95 -3.19 3.05
CA VAL A 266 -8.29 -1.79 2.75
C VAL A 266 -8.34 -0.94 4.03
N MET A 267 -8.95 -1.44 5.11
CA MET A 267 -8.96 -0.74 6.40
C MET A 267 -7.56 -0.57 6.98
N TYR A 268 -6.71 -1.58 6.88
CA TYR A 268 -5.31 -1.46 7.25
C TYR A 268 -4.62 -0.34 6.46
N VAL A 269 -4.78 -0.30 5.13
CA VAL A 269 -4.22 0.75 4.27
C VAL A 269 -4.77 2.12 4.66
N LEU A 270 -6.07 2.24 4.91
CA LEU A 270 -6.72 3.48 5.36
C LEU A 270 -6.06 4.03 6.62
N PHE A 271 -5.95 3.23 7.68
CA PHE A 271 -5.44 3.71 8.96
C PHE A 271 -3.92 3.95 8.95
N ASN A 272 -3.16 3.11 8.24
CA ASN A 272 -1.72 3.33 8.05
C ASN A 272 -1.45 4.65 7.30
N GLN A 273 -2.17 4.89 6.20
CA GLN A 273 -2.02 6.10 5.40
C GLN A 273 -2.55 7.34 6.13
N ALA A 274 -3.65 7.23 6.87
CA ALA A 274 -4.18 8.31 7.69
C ALA A 274 -3.17 8.76 8.75
N LEU A 275 -2.55 7.83 9.48
CA LEU A 275 -1.53 8.13 10.48
C LEU A 275 -0.31 8.81 9.85
N ALA A 276 0.19 8.27 8.73
CA ALA A 276 1.30 8.87 8.01
C ALA A 276 0.96 10.28 7.48
N ALA A 277 -0.28 10.48 7.02
CA ALA A 277 -0.75 11.77 6.51
C ALA A 277 -0.82 12.83 7.61
N VAL A 278 -1.35 12.50 8.79
CA VAL A 278 -1.41 13.42 9.95
C VAL A 278 -0.01 13.87 10.34
N LEU A 279 0.93 12.94 10.48
CA LEU A 279 2.31 13.26 10.86
C LEU A 279 3.01 14.13 9.79
N CYS A 280 2.71 13.89 8.52
CA CYS A 280 3.24 14.70 7.41
C CYS A 280 2.60 16.11 7.39
N HIS A 281 1.30 16.20 7.66
CA HIS A 281 0.58 17.47 7.76
C HIS A 281 1.13 18.32 8.91
N GLU A 282 1.27 17.75 10.11
CA GLU A 282 1.89 18.42 11.26
C GLU A 282 3.31 18.89 10.93
N PHE A 283 4.10 18.09 10.22
CA PHE A 283 5.43 18.49 9.80
C PHE A 283 5.39 19.74 8.91
N TYR A 284 4.48 19.80 7.94
CA TYR A 284 4.37 20.96 7.05
C TYR A 284 3.89 22.21 7.81
N VAL A 285 2.86 22.08 8.64
CA VAL A 285 2.31 23.19 9.45
C VAL A 285 3.38 23.77 10.38
N ASN A 286 4.16 22.92 11.05
CA ASN A 286 5.18 23.39 11.98
C ASN A 286 6.45 23.94 11.29
N LYS A 287 6.73 23.49 10.06
CA LYS A 287 7.97 23.85 9.36
C LYS A 287 7.82 25.09 8.47
N PHE A 288 6.67 25.29 7.85
CA PHE A 288 6.46 26.36 6.87
C PHE A 288 5.38 27.31 7.36
N SER A 289 5.78 28.53 7.72
CA SER A 289 4.84 29.61 8.08
C SER A 289 3.88 29.96 6.94
N SER A 290 4.29 29.74 5.69
CA SER A 290 3.48 29.96 4.48
C SER A 290 2.63 28.75 4.09
N TYR A 291 2.48 27.73 4.95
CA TYR A 291 1.69 26.54 4.62
C TYR A 291 0.20 26.88 4.51
N PRO A 292 -0.52 26.44 3.46
CA PRO A 292 -1.94 26.75 3.31
C PRO A 292 -2.80 26.11 4.42
N THR A 293 -3.46 26.96 5.21
CA THR A 293 -4.25 26.55 6.40
C THR A 293 -5.53 25.80 6.07
N HIS A 294 -6.06 25.94 4.86
CA HIS A 294 -7.28 25.24 4.42
C HIS A 294 -7.03 23.77 4.03
N ARG A 295 -5.77 23.35 3.83
CA ARG A 295 -5.45 21.97 3.44
C ARG A 295 -5.75 21.01 4.57
N LYS A 296 -6.35 19.88 4.22
CA LYS A 296 -6.54 18.74 5.13
C LYS A 296 -5.36 17.77 5.08
N ALA A 297 -5.31 16.78 5.95
CA ALA A 297 -4.16 15.86 6.01
C ALA A 297 -4.20 14.85 4.84
N PHE A 298 -5.35 14.23 4.61
CA PHE A 298 -5.48 12.98 3.86
C PHE A 298 -6.70 12.95 2.91
N ILE A 299 -7.93 13.09 3.43
CA ILE A 299 -9.19 13.01 2.67
C ILE A 299 -9.69 14.43 2.39
N PRO A 300 -9.86 14.81 1.11
CA PRO A 300 -10.31 16.15 0.75
C PRO A 300 -11.61 16.54 1.47
N PHE A 301 -11.64 17.76 2.00
CA PHE A 301 -12.76 18.36 2.73
C PHE A 301 -13.16 17.71 4.06
N LEU A 302 -12.59 16.55 4.42
CA LEU A 302 -12.96 15.80 5.62
C LEU A 302 -11.82 15.74 6.64
N PHE A 303 -10.67 15.17 6.27
CA PHE A 303 -9.64 14.73 7.22
C PHE A 303 -8.23 15.04 6.73
#